data_AF-A0A5F1B802-F1
#
_entry.id   AF-A0A5F1B802-F1
#
_cell.length_a   1.000
_cell.length_b   1.000
_cell.length_c   1.000
_cell.angle_alpha   90.00
_cell.angle_beta   90.00
_cell.angle_gamma   90.00
#
_symmetry.space_group_name_H-M   'P 1'
#
loop_
_entity.id
_entity.type
_entity.pdbx_description
1 polymer ?
#
loop_
_entity_poly.entity_id
_entity_poly.type
_entity_poly.pdbx_seq_one_letter_code
_entity_poly.pdbx_strand_id
1 'polypeptide(L)'
;MLFWQTGVRKGANVFNRKVDSDLIKAAKEYKIGFIRLAPDKFETTQRDFLLGNADNYPGLISKDLKVLKDILDAFHQQKIPVVLTMLSLPGSRWKQNNNDKDDLRLWSDQAFQKQAAKFWQDLAKELKDHPAIVGYNILNEPHPERLYNTADSAIYNVEQSKVQKNLFGFYSSMVNSVRQVDSETPIILDSSSYADSNTFNKFEPVSDKNVLYSFHIYEPFTYTNLKLNQGNFAYPGHVQSFDAKKVEYWDKDKLKSYIEPVKIFQKRYNIPDYKILAGEFGGHRCSKGLEHYFRDLASIFNEYNWHFAVYGFREDIWDGMDYELGSKKLSWKDWQAIEEGRMKKNYLPNNSIFKILREEWSSQLAGHSS
;
A
#
# COMPACT_ATOMS: atom_id res chain seq x y z
N MET A 1 13.41 13.69 3.23
CA MET A 1 13.21 13.67 1.76
C MET A 1 14.38 13.11 0.95
N LEU A 2 15.63 13.22 1.41
CA LEU A 2 16.81 12.77 0.64
C LEU A 2 16.70 11.35 0.09
N PHE A 3 16.14 10.42 0.87
CA PHE A 3 15.88 9.05 0.44
C PHE A 3 15.09 9.00 -0.89
N TRP A 4 13.99 9.74 -1.01
CA TRP A 4 13.13 9.73 -2.20
C TRP A 4 13.73 10.49 -3.39
N GLN A 5 14.54 11.53 -3.14
CA GLN A 5 15.09 12.39 -4.19
C GLN A 5 16.26 11.79 -4.98
N THR A 6 16.90 10.76 -4.45
CA THR A 6 18.19 10.23 -4.94
C THR A 6 18.05 9.08 -5.94
N GLY A 7 16.82 8.75 -6.35
CA GLY A 7 16.54 7.77 -7.38
C GLY A 7 15.20 7.07 -7.19
N VAL A 8 14.77 6.30 -8.19
CA VAL A 8 13.54 5.52 -8.11
C VAL A 8 13.67 4.42 -7.07
N ARG A 9 12.89 4.52 -5.99
CA ARG A 9 12.80 3.51 -4.94
C ARG A 9 11.80 2.42 -5.31
N LYS A 10 12.25 1.17 -5.20
CA LYS A 10 11.50 -0.02 -5.60
C LYS A 10 11.38 -0.95 -4.40
N GLY A 11 10.17 -1.11 -3.89
CA GLY A 11 9.89 -1.77 -2.61
C GLY A 11 8.88 -2.89 -2.71
N ALA A 12 8.43 -3.33 -1.54
CA ALA A 12 7.35 -4.29 -1.39
C ALA A 12 6.52 -4.01 -0.13
N ASN A 13 5.27 -4.44 -0.14
CA ASN A 13 4.38 -4.38 1.01
C ASN A 13 4.58 -5.61 1.91
N VAL A 14 4.76 -5.38 3.20
CA VAL A 14 4.77 -6.41 4.26
C VAL A 14 3.59 -6.12 5.16
N PHE A 15 2.44 -6.64 4.76
CA PHE A 15 1.20 -6.57 5.52
C PHE A 15 0.97 -7.95 6.13
N ASN A 16 1.98 -8.46 6.82
CA ASN A 16 1.99 -9.80 7.41
C ASN A 16 1.47 -9.75 8.85
N ARG A 17 0.95 -10.86 9.37
CA ARG A 17 0.72 -11.00 10.82
C ARG A 17 2.04 -11.10 11.57
N LYS A 18 3.03 -11.78 10.97
CA LYS A 18 4.34 -12.01 11.58
C LYS A 18 5.45 -11.54 10.64
N VAL A 19 6.35 -10.73 11.20
CA VAL A 19 7.59 -10.31 10.53
C VAL A 19 8.75 -10.98 11.24
N ASP A 20 9.20 -12.11 10.70
CA ASP A 20 10.27 -12.91 11.27
C ASP A 20 11.64 -12.62 10.63
N SER A 21 12.68 -13.24 11.19
CA SER A 21 14.05 -13.05 10.68
C SER A 21 14.24 -13.60 9.27
N ASP A 22 13.47 -14.62 8.86
CA ASP A 22 13.59 -15.26 7.55
C ASP A 22 13.04 -14.33 6.45
N LEU A 23 11.92 -13.63 6.73
CA LEU A 23 11.37 -12.58 5.88
C LEU A 23 12.37 -11.42 5.73
N ILE A 24 12.90 -10.90 6.83
CA ILE A 24 13.82 -9.76 6.79
C ILE A 24 15.11 -10.11 6.05
N LYS A 25 15.68 -11.31 6.29
CA LYS A 25 16.86 -11.80 5.55
C LYS A 25 16.59 -11.91 4.05
N ALA A 26 15.43 -12.44 3.67
CA ALA A 26 15.07 -12.57 2.27
C ALA A 26 14.83 -11.21 1.58
N ALA A 27 14.22 -10.25 2.28
CA ALA A 27 14.07 -8.89 1.78
C ALA A 27 15.44 -8.26 1.46
N LYS A 28 16.45 -8.49 2.32
CA LYS A 28 17.83 -8.07 2.06
C LYS A 28 18.45 -8.81 0.87
N GLU A 29 18.30 -10.14 0.82
CA GLU A 29 18.87 -10.97 -0.24
C GLU A 29 18.35 -10.56 -1.62
N TYR A 30 17.04 -10.28 -1.72
CA TYR A 30 16.40 -9.81 -2.94
C TYR A 30 16.58 -8.30 -3.19
N LYS A 31 17.32 -7.61 -2.33
CA LYS A 31 17.65 -6.17 -2.45
C LYS A 31 16.40 -5.29 -2.54
N ILE A 32 15.35 -5.64 -1.79
CA ILE A 32 14.14 -4.82 -1.72
C ILE A 32 14.53 -3.44 -1.16
N GLY A 33 14.19 -2.38 -1.89
CA GLY A 33 14.72 -1.04 -1.63
C GLY A 33 14.08 -0.31 -0.46
N PHE A 34 12.84 -0.68 -0.14
CA PHE A 34 12.12 -0.28 1.06
C PHE A 34 10.94 -1.21 1.30
N ILE A 35 10.45 -1.23 2.54
CA ILE A 35 9.27 -1.99 2.94
C ILE A 35 8.15 -1.01 3.31
N ARG A 36 6.97 -1.16 2.71
CA ARG A 36 5.72 -0.58 3.26
C ARG A 36 5.20 -1.56 4.32
N LEU A 37 5.38 -1.22 5.58
CA LEU A 37 5.04 -2.06 6.72
C LEU A 37 3.68 -1.66 7.27
N ALA A 38 2.72 -2.60 7.29
CA ALA A 38 1.44 -2.40 7.96
C ALA A 38 1.35 -3.24 9.24
N PRO A 39 1.36 -2.61 10.44
CA PRO A 39 1.38 -3.32 11.71
C PRO A 39 -0.02 -3.76 12.17
N ASP A 40 -1.10 -3.38 11.50
CA ASP A 40 -2.50 -3.64 11.89
C ASP A 40 -2.86 -5.12 12.05
N LYS A 41 -2.08 -6.03 11.45
CA LYS A 41 -2.22 -7.48 11.56
C LYS A 41 -1.40 -8.09 12.70
N PHE A 42 -0.55 -7.32 13.38
CA PHE A 42 0.31 -7.84 14.44
C PHE A 42 -0.51 -8.24 15.66
N GLU A 43 -0.04 -9.27 16.35
CA GLU A 43 -0.68 -9.76 17.57
C GLU A 43 -0.62 -8.69 18.67
N THR A 44 -1.77 -8.43 19.32
CA THR A 44 -1.90 -7.54 20.48
C THR A 44 -2.83 -8.17 21.52
N THR A 45 -2.67 -7.80 22.78
CA THR A 45 -3.65 -8.12 23.83
C THR A 45 -4.79 -7.10 23.91
N GLN A 46 -4.74 -6.06 23.09
CA GLN A 46 -5.77 -5.02 22.98
C GLN A 46 -6.73 -5.33 21.84
N ARG A 47 -7.68 -4.42 21.59
CA ARG A 47 -8.60 -4.58 20.45
C ARG A 47 -7.91 -4.31 19.12
N ASP A 48 -7.08 -3.28 19.06
CA ASP A 48 -6.41 -2.79 17.85
C ASP A 48 -4.92 -2.52 18.16
N PHE A 49 -3.99 -3.10 17.39
CA PHE A 49 -2.54 -2.97 17.62
C PHE A 49 -2.10 -1.50 17.59
N LEU A 50 -1.25 -1.07 18.54
CA LEU A 50 -0.84 0.33 18.84
C LEU A 50 -1.96 1.25 19.33
N LEU A 51 -3.13 1.18 18.69
CA LEU A 51 -4.29 2.03 18.96
C LEU A 51 -4.96 1.72 20.28
N GLY A 52 -4.84 0.50 20.79
CA GLY A 52 -5.61 0.01 21.92
C GLY A 52 -7.05 -0.29 21.53
N ASN A 53 -7.80 0.74 21.13
CA ASN A 53 -9.15 0.62 20.60
C ASN A 53 -9.48 1.80 19.66
N ALA A 54 -9.78 1.51 18.39
CA ALA A 54 -10.17 2.51 17.39
C ALA A 54 -11.53 3.19 17.68
N ASP A 55 -12.35 2.66 18.59
CA ASP A 55 -13.59 3.29 19.06
C ASP A 55 -13.33 4.45 20.03
N ASN A 56 -12.21 4.41 20.75
CA ASN A 56 -11.78 5.44 21.69
C ASN A 56 -10.28 5.30 21.95
N TYR A 57 -9.46 6.14 21.32
CA TYR A 57 -8.00 6.09 21.41
C TYR A 57 -7.52 6.49 22.82
N PRO A 58 -6.97 5.57 23.63
CA PRO A 58 -6.54 5.86 25.00
C PRO A 58 -5.09 6.39 25.07
N GLY A 59 -4.38 6.43 23.94
CA GLY A 59 -2.93 6.59 23.88
C GLY A 59 -2.24 5.33 23.34
N LEU A 60 -0.98 5.46 22.93
CA LEU A 60 -0.19 4.35 22.39
C LEU A 60 -0.03 3.23 23.42
N ILE A 61 -0.24 2.00 22.98
CA ILE A 61 -0.01 0.82 23.80
C ILE A 61 1.49 0.53 23.84
N SER A 62 2.11 0.72 25.00
CA SER A 62 3.58 0.65 25.14
C SER A 62 4.18 -0.70 24.75
N LYS A 63 3.46 -1.81 24.99
CA LYS A 63 3.89 -3.16 24.58
C LYS A 63 3.93 -3.30 23.06
N ASP A 64 2.87 -2.88 22.39
CA ASP A 64 2.77 -2.91 20.93
C ASP A 64 3.81 -1.97 20.29
N LEU A 65 4.01 -0.78 20.87
CA LEU A 65 5.05 0.15 20.42
C LEU A 65 6.45 -0.46 20.53
N LYS A 66 6.73 -1.21 21.61
CA LYS A 66 8.01 -1.93 21.74
C LYS A 66 8.16 -2.98 20.63
N VAL A 67 7.11 -3.77 20.35
CA VAL A 67 7.13 -4.76 19.26
C VAL A 67 7.41 -4.10 17.91
N LEU A 68 6.74 -2.97 17.61
CA LEU A 68 7.01 -2.22 16.39
C LEU A 68 8.48 -1.75 16.32
N LYS A 69 9.00 -1.15 17.40
CA LYS A 69 10.39 -0.68 17.46
C LYS A 69 11.40 -1.83 17.28
N ASP A 70 11.17 -2.98 17.92
CA ASP A 70 12.04 -4.16 17.76
C ASP A 70 12.07 -4.65 16.28
N ILE A 71 10.93 -4.61 15.57
CA ILE A 71 10.85 -4.96 14.14
C ILE A 71 11.57 -3.92 13.27
N LEU A 72 11.36 -2.63 13.55
CA LEU A 72 12.05 -1.55 12.85
C LEU A 72 13.57 -1.62 13.05
N ASP A 73 14.04 -1.96 14.25
CA ASP A 73 15.46 -2.22 14.54
C ASP A 73 16.00 -3.39 13.70
N ALA A 74 15.23 -4.48 13.57
CA ALA A 74 15.62 -5.62 12.75
C ALA A 74 15.75 -5.26 11.26
N PHE A 75 14.85 -4.44 10.72
CA PHE A 75 14.98 -3.88 9.36
C PHE A 75 16.19 -2.94 9.25
N HIS A 76 16.39 -2.06 10.23
CA HIS A 76 17.52 -1.14 10.25
C HIS A 76 18.88 -1.88 10.25
N GLN A 77 19.02 -2.94 11.06
CA GLN A 77 20.22 -3.78 11.09
C GLN A 77 20.54 -4.39 9.72
N GLN A 78 19.52 -4.65 8.89
CA GLN A 78 19.68 -5.10 7.51
C GLN A 78 19.78 -3.97 6.49
N LYS A 79 19.76 -2.70 6.92
CA LYS A 79 19.77 -1.49 6.10
C LYS A 79 18.57 -1.41 5.15
N ILE A 80 17.42 -1.88 5.61
CA ILE A 80 16.16 -1.85 4.86
C ILE A 80 15.32 -0.68 5.37
N PRO A 81 15.08 0.36 4.54
CA PRO A 81 14.18 1.45 4.89
C PRO A 81 12.73 0.99 5.02
N VAL A 82 11.98 1.65 5.91
CA VAL A 82 10.58 1.34 6.20
C VAL A 82 9.71 2.59 6.02
N VAL A 83 8.64 2.42 5.24
CA VAL A 83 7.48 3.29 5.25
C VAL A 83 6.44 2.66 6.17
N LEU A 84 6.14 3.32 7.28
CA LEU A 84 5.09 2.85 8.19
C LEU A 84 3.73 3.24 7.61
N THR A 85 2.88 2.24 7.36
CA THR A 85 1.58 2.39 6.68
C THR A 85 0.47 1.93 7.59
N MET A 86 -0.49 2.80 7.92
CA MET A 86 -1.61 2.42 8.78
C MET A 86 -2.81 1.97 7.94
N LEU A 87 -3.37 0.80 8.25
CA LEU A 87 -4.66 0.36 7.70
C LEU A 87 -5.83 0.82 8.57
N SER A 88 -5.57 1.10 9.84
CA SER A 88 -6.56 1.59 10.80
C SER A 88 -6.16 2.91 11.44
N LEU A 89 -7.17 3.73 11.70
CA LEU A 89 -7.11 4.90 12.57
C LEU A 89 -8.32 4.89 13.51
N PRO A 90 -8.34 5.72 14.57
CA PRO A 90 -9.55 5.96 15.34
C PRO A 90 -10.73 6.34 14.42
N GLY A 91 -11.83 5.59 14.49
CA GLY A 91 -13.00 5.74 13.62
C GLY A 91 -12.84 5.26 12.18
N SER A 92 -11.72 4.59 11.86
CA SER A 92 -11.51 3.89 10.60
C SER A 92 -10.78 2.58 10.86
N ARG A 93 -11.41 1.68 11.62
CA ARG A 93 -10.89 0.33 11.83
C ARG A 93 -10.86 -0.45 10.51
N TRP A 94 -9.72 -1.07 10.22
CA TRP A 94 -9.56 -1.89 9.02
C TRP A 94 -10.61 -3.00 8.97
N LYS A 95 -11.24 -3.16 7.81
CA LYS A 95 -12.43 -4.01 7.59
C LYS A 95 -12.25 -5.45 8.07
N GLN A 96 -11.07 -6.05 7.83
CA GLN A 96 -10.77 -7.43 8.24
C GLN A 96 -10.68 -7.58 9.77
N ASN A 97 -10.33 -6.51 10.49
CA ASN A 97 -10.36 -6.45 11.95
C ASN A 97 -11.74 -5.99 12.50
N ASN A 98 -12.71 -5.76 11.63
CA ASN A 98 -14.01 -5.17 11.95
C ASN A 98 -15.21 -6.00 11.45
N ASN A 99 -15.10 -7.34 11.47
CA ASN A 99 -16.17 -8.25 11.04
C ASN A 99 -16.63 -7.99 9.59
N ASP A 100 -15.68 -7.69 8.70
CA ASP A 100 -15.92 -7.34 7.31
C ASP A 100 -16.87 -6.15 7.09
N LYS A 101 -16.84 -5.16 8.01
CA LYS A 101 -17.58 -3.91 7.89
C LYS A 101 -16.65 -2.70 7.80
N ASP A 102 -16.98 -1.78 6.91
CA ASP A 102 -16.27 -0.49 6.83
C ASP A 102 -16.58 0.34 8.09
N ASP A 103 -15.56 0.96 8.66
CA ASP A 103 -15.70 1.96 9.72
C ASP A 103 -15.48 3.35 9.12
N LEU A 104 -16.57 4.11 9.03
CA LEU A 104 -16.61 5.39 8.32
C LEU A 104 -16.71 6.59 9.28
N ARG A 105 -16.60 6.36 10.60
CA ARG A 105 -16.74 7.40 11.62
C ARG A 105 -15.68 8.49 11.51
N LEU A 106 -14.47 8.14 11.04
CA LEU A 106 -13.41 9.08 10.70
C LEU A 106 -13.88 10.15 9.71
N TRP A 107 -14.75 9.77 8.77
CA TRP A 107 -15.24 10.64 7.72
C TRP A 107 -16.50 11.42 8.13
N SER A 108 -17.32 10.88 9.04
CA SER A 108 -18.58 11.50 9.46
C SER A 108 -18.51 12.31 10.75
N ASP A 109 -17.48 12.12 11.58
CA ASP A 109 -17.38 12.72 12.91
C ASP A 109 -15.97 13.29 13.19
N GLN A 110 -15.92 14.61 13.41
CA GLN A 110 -14.71 15.36 13.69
C GLN A 110 -14.00 14.89 14.97
N ALA A 111 -14.71 14.30 15.94
CA ALA A 111 -14.10 13.76 17.15
C ALA A 111 -13.13 12.61 16.83
N PHE A 112 -13.47 11.76 15.85
CA PHE A 112 -12.57 10.69 15.40
C PHE A 112 -11.39 11.24 14.60
N GLN A 113 -11.57 12.29 13.79
CA GLN A 113 -10.43 12.97 13.14
C GLN A 113 -9.45 13.56 14.16
N LYS A 114 -9.95 14.15 15.26
CA LYS A 114 -9.09 14.64 16.35
C LYS A 114 -8.32 13.52 17.03
N GLN A 115 -8.96 12.37 17.26
CA GLN A 115 -8.30 11.19 17.82
C GLN A 115 -7.25 10.62 16.86
N ALA A 116 -7.54 10.53 15.56
CA ALA A 116 -6.58 10.11 14.55
C ALA A 116 -5.36 11.05 14.46
N ALA A 117 -5.59 12.36 14.54
CA ALA A 117 -4.53 13.36 14.60
C ALA A 117 -3.65 13.16 15.84
N LYS A 118 -4.28 12.93 17.00
CA LYS A 118 -3.57 12.67 18.26
C LYS A 118 -2.77 11.37 18.21
N PHE A 119 -3.33 10.31 17.63
CA PHE A 119 -2.61 9.05 17.42
C PHE A 119 -1.38 9.22 16.55
N TRP A 120 -1.51 9.86 15.38
CA TRP A 120 -0.36 10.12 14.51
C TRP A 120 0.67 11.04 15.14
N GLN A 121 0.24 12.03 15.92
CA GLN A 121 1.15 12.88 16.69
C GLN A 121 1.94 12.07 17.73
N ASP A 122 1.29 11.18 18.48
CA ASP A 122 1.97 10.32 19.46
C ASP A 122 2.96 9.37 18.78
N LEU A 123 2.53 8.74 17.68
CA LEU A 123 3.34 7.77 16.95
C LEU A 123 4.55 8.42 16.28
N ALA A 124 4.35 9.57 15.61
CA ALA A 124 5.44 10.31 14.99
C ALA A 124 6.44 10.82 16.04
N LYS A 125 5.97 11.28 17.20
CA LYS A 125 6.86 11.68 18.31
C LYS A 125 7.79 10.55 18.74
N GLU A 126 7.30 9.32 18.76
CA GLU A 126 8.06 8.13 19.16
C GLU A 126 9.01 7.59 18.08
N LEU A 127 8.77 7.93 16.80
CA LEU A 127 9.43 7.30 15.65
C LEU A 127 10.25 8.24 14.77
N LYS A 128 10.14 9.56 14.93
CA LYS A 128 10.82 10.56 14.07
C LYS A 128 12.33 10.39 13.95
N ASP A 129 12.98 9.90 15.02
CA ASP A 129 14.43 9.70 15.09
C ASP A 129 14.81 8.24 14.80
N HIS A 130 13.84 7.38 14.50
CA HIS A 130 14.10 5.97 14.26
C HIS A 130 14.73 5.77 12.87
N PRO A 131 15.94 5.21 12.77
CA PRO A 131 16.74 5.25 11.53
C PRO A 131 16.22 4.34 10.41
N ALA A 132 15.32 3.40 10.71
CA ALA A 132 14.59 2.66 9.69
C ALA A 132 13.56 3.51 8.93
N ILE A 133 12.98 4.54 9.55
CA ILE A 133 11.81 5.23 9.03
C ILE A 133 12.20 6.19 7.91
N VAL A 134 11.56 6.04 6.75
CA VAL A 134 11.70 6.95 5.59
C VAL A 134 10.38 7.57 5.14
N GLY A 135 9.28 7.23 5.80
CA GLY A 135 8.01 7.92 5.63
C GLY A 135 6.87 7.32 6.47
N TYR A 136 5.84 8.14 6.65
CA TYR A 136 4.56 7.75 7.26
C TYR A 136 3.48 7.79 6.19
N ASN A 137 2.86 6.67 5.88
CA ASN A 137 1.65 6.65 5.07
C ASN A 137 0.42 6.65 5.98
N ILE A 138 -0.29 7.78 5.94
CA ILE A 138 -1.27 8.18 6.97
C ILE A 138 -2.42 7.20 7.11
N LEU A 139 -2.98 6.77 5.98
CA LEU A 139 -4.07 5.81 5.91
C LEU A 139 -4.02 5.16 4.53
N ASN A 140 -3.93 3.83 4.50
CA ASN A 140 -3.99 3.04 3.28
C ASN A 140 -5.42 3.06 2.73
N GLU A 141 -5.57 3.32 1.43
CA GLU A 141 -6.85 3.18 0.72
C GLU A 141 -8.05 3.92 1.37
N PRO A 142 -7.95 5.24 1.64
CA PRO A 142 -9.10 5.99 2.13
C PRO A 142 -10.25 5.93 1.10
N HIS A 143 -11.46 5.68 1.59
CA HIS A 143 -12.65 5.52 0.76
C HIS A 143 -13.87 6.28 1.34
N PRO A 144 -13.75 7.61 1.59
CA PRO A 144 -14.85 8.44 2.11
C PRO A 144 -16.10 8.44 1.22
N GLU A 145 -15.99 8.04 -0.05
CA GLU A 145 -17.11 7.81 -0.97
C GLU A 145 -18.18 6.88 -0.37
N ARG A 146 -17.77 5.92 0.47
CA ARG A 146 -18.65 4.95 1.13
C ARG A 146 -19.66 5.59 2.09
N LEU A 147 -19.43 6.82 2.54
CA LEU A 147 -20.43 7.60 3.29
C LEU A 147 -21.68 7.91 2.46
N TYR A 148 -21.52 8.04 1.15
CA TYR A 148 -22.57 8.49 0.25
C TYR A 148 -23.19 7.33 -0.53
N ASN A 149 -22.41 6.27 -0.79
CA ASN A 149 -22.92 5.07 -1.44
C ASN A 149 -22.17 3.81 -1.01
N THR A 150 -22.92 2.79 -0.58
CA THR A 150 -22.37 1.53 -0.08
C THR A 150 -22.13 0.50 -1.17
N ALA A 151 -22.55 0.70 -2.42
CA ALA A 151 -22.29 -0.23 -3.51
C ALA A 151 -20.88 -0.03 -4.10
N ASP A 152 -20.11 -1.10 -4.27
CA ASP A 152 -18.71 -1.05 -4.75
C ASP A 152 -18.59 -0.36 -6.12
N SER A 153 -19.49 -0.65 -7.06
CA SER A 153 -19.49 -0.05 -8.41
C SER A 153 -19.90 1.43 -8.44
N ALA A 154 -20.42 1.96 -7.33
CA ALA A 154 -20.99 3.30 -7.26
C ALA A 154 -20.10 4.32 -6.55
N ILE A 155 -18.92 3.91 -6.04
CA ILE A 155 -17.99 4.84 -5.37
C ILE A 155 -17.60 6.03 -6.28
N TYR A 156 -17.56 5.81 -7.60
CA TYR A 156 -17.28 6.88 -8.57
C TYR A 156 -18.49 7.77 -8.91
N ASN A 157 -19.70 7.36 -8.54
CA ASN A 157 -20.97 8.04 -8.87
C ASN A 157 -21.50 8.94 -7.73
N VAL A 158 -20.65 9.29 -6.77
CA VAL A 158 -20.98 10.19 -5.66
C VAL A 158 -20.56 11.63 -5.96
N GLU A 159 -21.00 12.58 -5.12
CA GLU A 159 -20.59 13.98 -5.23
C GLU A 159 -19.12 14.15 -4.81
N GLN A 160 -18.22 13.93 -5.78
CA GLN A 160 -16.78 13.91 -5.56
C GLN A 160 -16.23 15.20 -4.93
N SER A 161 -16.83 16.37 -5.16
CA SER A 161 -16.40 17.62 -4.49
C SER A 161 -16.49 17.54 -2.96
N LYS A 162 -17.52 16.90 -2.41
CA LYS A 162 -17.68 16.71 -0.95
C LYS A 162 -16.65 15.72 -0.41
N VAL A 163 -16.44 14.62 -1.12
CA VAL A 163 -15.43 13.60 -0.82
C VAL A 163 -14.04 14.23 -0.75
N GLN A 164 -13.64 14.93 -1.82
CA GLN A 164 -12.32 15.54 -1.89
C GLN A 164 -12.13 16.63 -0.83
N LYS A 165 -13.16 17.45 -0.55
CA LYS A 165 -13.10 18.44 0.54
C LYS A 165 -12.88 17.80 1.91
N ASN A 166 -13.55 16.68 2.20
CA ASN A 166 -13.38 15.95 3.46
C ASN A 166 -11.97 15.37 3.55
N LEU A 167 -11.51 14.70 2.49
CA LEU A 167 -10.18 14.10 2.43
C LEU A 167 -9.06 15.14 2.56
N PHE A 168 -9.17 16.27 1.87
CA PHE A 168 -8.22 17.38 1.98
C PHE A 168 -8.18 17.97 3.40
N GLY A 169 -9.35 18.18 4.01
CA GLY A 169 -9.45 18.67 5.39
C GLY A 169 -8.80 17.71 6.39
N PHE A 170 -9.08 16.41 6.25
CA PHE A 170 -8.46 15.35 7.03
C PHE A 170 -6.93 15.36 6.88
N TYR A 171 -6.42 15.31 5.65
CA TYR A 171 -4.97 15.28 5.41
C TYR A 171 -4.26 16.54 5.86
N SER A 172 -4.83 17.72 5.63
CA SER A 172 -4.27 18.97 6.15
C SER A 172 -4.16 18.94 7.69
N SER A 173 -5.19 18.41 8.36
CA SER A 173 -5.17 18.25 9.83
C SER A 173 -4.14 17.21 10.30
N MET A 174 -4.01 16.07 9.62
CA MET A 174 -3.02 15.03 9.96
C MET A 174 -1.59 15.57 9.80
N VAL A 175 -1.28 16.16 8.63
CA VAL A 175 0.04 16.71 8.33
C VAL A 175 0.41 17.78 9.36
N ASN A 176 -0.48 18.73 9.64
CA ASN A 176 -0.23 19.77 10.65
C ASN A 176 0.03 19.17 12.04
N SER A 177 -0.67 18.09 12.42
CA SER A 177 -0.53 17.45 13.73
C SER A 177 0.79 16.70 13.87
N VAL A 178 1.21 15.98 12.82
CA VAL A 178 2.53 15.33 12.76
C VAL A 178 3.64 16.38 12.80
N ARG A 179 3.50 17.48 12.05
CA ARG A 179 4.50 18.55 11.97
C ARG A 179 4.72 19.30 13.29
N GLN A 180 3.82 19.19 14.27
CA GLN A 180 4.06 19.72 15.62
C GLN A 180 5.16 18.96 16.38
N VAL A 181 5.47 17.72 15.99
CA VAL A 181 6.44 16.87 16.70
C VAL A 181 7.58 16.37 15.79
N ASP A 182 7.34 16.30 14.48
CA ASP A 182 8.26 15.81 13.46
C ASP A 182 8.17 16.68 12.19
N SER A 183 9.16 17.56 12.02
CA SER A 183 9.22 18.53 10.91
C SER A 183 9.81 17.98 9.61
N GLU A 184 10.36 16.76 9.61
CA GLU A 184 11.24 16.30 8.53
C GLU A 184 10.78 15.01 7.85
N THR A 185 10.22 14.07 8.60
CA THR A 185 9.87 12.76 8.06
C THR A 185 8.84 12.92 6.93
N PRO A 186 9.07 12.28 5.76
CA PRO A 186 8.11 12.32 4.67
C PRO A 186 6.74 11.77 5.06
N ILE A 187 5.68 12.42 4.61
CA ILE A 187 4.30 11.96 4.80
C ILE A 187 3.75 11.54 3.44
N ILE A 188 3.13 10.37 3.37
CA ILE A 188 2.58 9.79 2.15
C ILE A 188 1.06 9.78 2.26
N LEU A 189 0.40 10.35 1.25
CA LEU A 189 -1.03 10.53 1.20
C LEU A 189 -1.61 9.75 0.02
N ASP A 190 -2.45 8.76 0.31
CA ASP A 190 -3.17 7.99 -0.69
C ASP A 190 -4.33 8.82 -1.26
N SER A 191 -4.65 8.66 -2.53
CA SER A 191 -5.87 9.23 -3.10
C SER A 191 -7.13 8.51 -2.60
N SER A 192 -8.31 9.08 -2.90
CA SER A 192 -9.59 8.49 -2.48
C SER A 192 -9.99 7.28 -3.33
N SER A 193 -11.16 6.68 -3.05
CA SER A 193 -11.67 5.48 -3.74
C SER A 193 -10.66 4.32 -3.73
N TYR A 194 -10.14 3.98 -2.54
CA TYR A 194 -9.12 2.94 -2.37
C TYR A 194 -7.82 3.25 -3.14
N ALA A 195 -7.37 4.50 -3.06
CA ALA A 195 -6.16 4.98 -3.73
C ALA A 195 -6.17 4.83 -5.26
N ASP A 196 -7.35 4.82 -5.91
CA ASP A 196 -7.42 4.76 -7.37
C ASP A 196 -6.74 5.99 -8.01
N SER A 197 -5.86 5.75 -8.97
CA SER A 197 -5.24 6.79 -9.80
C SER A 197 -6.25 7.77 -10.42
N ASN A 198 -7.46 7.35 -10.79
CA ASN A 198 -8.45 8.23 -11.42
C ASN A 198 -8.95 9.35 -10.52
N THR A 199 -8.85 9.20 -9.20
CA THR A 199 -9.29 10.24 -8.26
C THR A 199 -8.33 11.44 -8.22
N PHE A 200 -7.10 11.30 -8.76
CA PHE A 200 -6.16 12.41 -8.94
C PHE A 200 -6.69 13.54 -9.82
N ASN A 201 -7.69 13.28 -10.66
CA ASN A 201 -8.34 14.33 -11.46
C ASN A 201 -8.92 15.47 -10.61
N LYS A 202 -9.31 15.17 -9.36
CA LYS A 202 -9.93 16.10 -8.40
C LYS A 202 -9.16 16.19 -7.08
N PHE A 203 -8.04 15.50 -6.97
CA PHE A 203 -7.23 15.48 -5.76
C PHE A 203 -6.42 16.78 -5.65
N GLU A 204 -6.38 17.35 -4.45
CA GLU A 204 -5.67 18.60 -4.18
C GLU A 204 -4.43 18.33 -3.32
N PRO A 205 -3.27 18.93 -3.66
CA PRO A 205 -2.07 18.77 -2.86
C PRO A 205 -2.21 19.53 -1.53
N VAL A 206 -1.64 18.96 -0.47
CA VAL A 206 -1.50 19.64 0.82
C VAL A 206 -0.25 20.54 0.83
N SER A 207 -0.29 21.62 1.60
CA SER A 207 0.83 22.55 1.71
C SER A 207 1.91 22.02 2.67
N ASP A 208 2.74 21.09 2.19
CA ASP A 208 3.93 20.60 2.91
C ASP A 208 5.05 20.21 1.94
N LYS A 209 6.28 20.59 2.29
CA LYS A 209 7.45 20.35 1.43
C LYS A 209 7.87 18.87 1.37
N ASN A 210 7.51 18.07 2.36
CA ASN A 210 7.93 16.69 2.55
C ASN A 210 6.73 15.72 2.42
N VAL A 211 5.82 15.99 1.50
CA VAL A 211 4.71 15.07 1.17
C VAL A 211 4.95 14.35 -0.15
N LEU A 212 4.60 13.06 -0.17
CA LEU A 212 4.43 12.23 -1.37
C LEU A 212 2.94 11.91 -1.54
N TYR A 213 2.52 11.69 -2.78
CA TYR A 213 1.18 11.30 -3.16
C TYR A 213 1.18 9.89 -3.71
N SER A 214 0.22 9.09 -3.27
CA SER A 214 0.19 7.65 -3.50
C SER A 214 -1.09 7.23 -4.21
N PHE A 215 -0.96 6.27 -5.12
CA PHE A 215 -2.06 5.57 -5.76
C PHE A 215 -1.76 4.07 -5.81
N HIS A 216 -2.80 3.25 -5.91
CA HIS A 216 -2.73 1.81 -6.08
C HIS A 216 -3.25 1.41 -7.48
N ILE A 217 -2.74 0.32 -8.03
CA ILE A 217 -3.23 -0.22 -9.30
C ILE A 217 -3.43 -1.74 -9.25
N TYR A 218 -4.70 -2.10 -9.33
CA TYR A 218 -5.19 -3.46 -9.54
C TYR A 218 -6.07 -3.58 -10.78
N GLU A 219 -6.21 -2.51 -11.58
CA GLU A 219 -6.98 -2.57 -12.80
C GLU A 219 -6.24 -3.30 -13.93
N PRO A 220 -6.94 -4.11 -14.75
CA PRO A 220 -8.36 -4.39 -14.66
C PRO A 220 -8.72 -5.32 -13.49
N PHE A 221 -9.62 -4.89 -12.62
CA PHE A 221 -9.89 -5.57 -11.34
C PHE A 221 -10.46 -6.97 -11.53
N THR A 222 -11.27 -7.19 -12.56
CA THR A 222 -11.82 -8.51 -12.92
C THR A 222 -10.74 -9.49 -13.38
N TYR A 223 -9.59 -9.01 -13.89
CA TYR A 223 -8.45 -9.85 -14.25
C TYR A 223 -7.55 -10.13 -13.04
N THR A 224 -7.26 -9.12 -12.23
CA THR A 224 -6.36 -9.25 -11.07
C THR A 224 -7.02 -9.99 -9.89
N ASN A 225 -8.35 -10.01 -9.82
CA ASN A 225 -9.10 -10.73 -8.79
C ASN A 225 -9.42 -12.17 -9.22
N LEU A 226 -8.92 -13.18 -8.51
CA LEU A 226 -9.14 -14.60 -8.86
C LEU A 226 -10.64 -14.99 -8.89
N LYS A 227 -11.44 -14.49 -7.94
CA LYS A 227 -12.86 -14.86 -7.82
C LYS A 227 -13.66 -14.36 -9.03
N LEU A 228 -13.25 -13.22 -9.59
CA LEU A 228 -13.87 -12.63 -10.78
C LEU A 228 -13.28 -13.18 -12.08
N ASN A 229 -11.96 -13.36 -12.14
CA ASN A 229 -11.27 -13.85 -13.33
C ASN A 229 -11.72 -15.29 -13.64
N GLN A 230 -11.67 -16.19 -12.66
CA GLN A 230 -11.98 -17.62 -12.81
C GLN A 230 -11.22 -18.32 -13.96
N GLY A 231 -10.13 -17.71 -14.46
CA GLY A 231 -9.33 -18.21 -15.58
C GLY A 231 -9.78 -17.74 -16.96
N ASN A 232 -10.80 -16.88 -17.02
CA ASN A 232 -11.42 -16.35 -18.25
C ASN A 232 -10.59 -15.25 -18.91
N PHE A 233 -9.74 -14.54 -18.15
CA PHE A 233 -8.98 -13.39 -18.64
C PHE A 233 -7.47 -13.61 -18.53
N ALA A 234 -6.74 -12.99 -19.45
CA ALA A 234 -5.28 -12.98 -19.51
C ALA A 234 -4.79 -11.56 -19.82
N TYR A 235 -3.53 -11.27 -19.52
CA TYR A 235 -2.87 -10.03 -19.88
C TYR A 235 -1.62 -10.28 -20.76
N PRO A 236 -1.40 -9.50 -21.83
CA PRO A 236 -2.36 -8.57 -22.43
C PRO A 236 -3.58 -9.32 -23.00
N GLY A 237 -4.74 -8.67 -23.06
CA GLY A 237 -5.95 -9.34 -23.52
C GLY A 237 -7.25 -8.57 -23.29
N HIS A 238 -8.35 -9.13 -23.80
CA HIS A 238 -9.69 -8.60 -23.57
C HIS A 238 -10.16 -8.96 -22.16
N VAL A 239 -10.62 -7.94 -21.41
CA VAL A 239 -11.13 -8.10 -20.05
C VAL A 239 -12.50 -7.43 -19.94
N GLN A 240 -13.45 -8.16 -19.36
CA GLN A 240 -14.79 -7.64 -19.06
C GLN A 240 -14.71 -6.73 -17.83
N SER A 241 -15.31 -5.54 -17.88
CA SER A 241 -15.41 -4.60 -16.75
C SER A 241 -16.15 -5.21 -15.55
N PHE A 242 -15.88 -4.69 -14.36
CA PHE A 242 -16.50 -5.18 -13.11
C PHE A 242 -18.03 -5.11 -13.12
N ASP A 243 -18.61 -4.09 -13.75
CA ASP A 243 -20.07 -3.94 -13.91
C ASP A 243 -20.67 -4.77 -15.06
N ALA A 244 -19.85 -5.58 -15.73
CA ALA A 244 -20.19 -6.42 -16.88
C ALA A 244 -20.74 -5.66 -18.10
N LYS A 245 -20.56 -4.34 -18.19
CA LYS A 245 -21.11 -3.52 -19.30
C LYS A 245 -20.17 -3.36 -20.49
N LYS A 246 -18.85 -3.54 -20.29
CA LYS A 246 -17.86 -3.24 -21.33
C LYS A 246 -16.74 -4.28 -21.38
N VAL A 247 -16.38 -4.73 -22.57
CA VAL A 247 -15.14 -5.48 -22.80
C VAL A 247 -14.10 -4.51 -23.37
N GLU A 248 -12.93 -4.48 -22.77
CA GLU A 248 -11.81 -3.64 -23.23
C GLU A 248 -10.55 -4.48 -23.42
N TYR A 249 -9.74 -4.12 -24.41
CA TYR A 249 -8.41 -4.69 -24.55
C TYR A 249 -7.44 -3.97 -23.61
N TRP A 250 -6.74 -4.75 -22.78
CA TRP A 250 -5.76 -4.26 -21.84
C TRP A 250 -4.35 -4.69 -22.25
N ASP A 251 -3.51 -3.70 -22.48
CA ASP A 251 -2.09 -3.77 -22.75
C ASP A 251 -1.38 -2.62 -22.01
N LYS A 252 -0.10 -2.39 -22.31
CA LYS A 252 0.69 -1.32 -21.68
C LYS A 252 0.09 0.07 -21.92
N ASP A 253 -0.41 0.35 -23.12
CA ASP A 253 -0.97 1.66 -23.47
C ASP A 253 -2.28 1.92 -22.72
N LYS A 254 -3.13 0.89 -22.57
CA LYS A 254 -4.33 0.99 -21.75
C LYS A 254 -3.99 1.22 -20.27
N LEU A 255 -2.97 0.56 -19.71
CA LEU A 255 -2.51 0.82 -18.34
C LEU A 255 -2.00 2.25 -18.19
N LYS A 256 -1.18 2.73 -19.13
CA LYS A 256 -0.66 4.09 -19.13
C LYS A 256 -1.78 5.13 -19.20
N SER A 257 -2.78 4.89 -20.05
CA SER A 257 -3.99 5.73 -20.13
C SER A 257 -4.81 5.73 -18.84
N TYR A 258 -4.87 4.60 -18.12
CA TYR A 258 -5.62 4.51 -16.87
C TYR A 258 -4.98 5.34 -15.75
N ILE A 259 -3.65 5.34 -15.66
CA ILE A 259 -2.91 6.09 -14.62
C ILE A 259 -2.56 7.54 -14.99
N GLU A 260 -2.85 7.96 -16.23
CA GLU A 260 -2.58 9.32 -16.73
C GLU A 260 -3.12 10.46 -15.83
N PRO A 261 -4.26 10.31 -15.11
CA PRO A 261 -4.71 11.32 -14.15
C PRO A 261 -3.65 11.74 -13.12
N VAL A 262 -2.73 10.85 -12.73
CA VAL A 262 -1.62 11.17 -11.83
C VAL A 262 -0.61 12.10 -12.52
N LYS A 263 -0.25 11.86 -13.80
CA LYS A 263 0.60 12.78 -14.57
C LYS A 263 -0.07 14.14 -14.77
N ILE A 264 -1.38 14.18 -15.00
CA ILE A 264 -2.14 15.42 -15.11
C ILE A 264 -2.09 16.21 -13.80
N PHE A 265 -2.28 15.54 -12.67
CA PHE A 265 -2.12 16.16 -11.34
C PHE A 265 -0.70 16.72 -11.14
N GLN A 266 0.33 15.96 -11.49
CA GLN A 266 1.71 16.44 -11.39
C GLN A 266 1.95 17.72 -12.20
N LYS A 267 1.47 17.76 -13.45
CA LYS A 267 1.58 18.94 -14.32
C LYS A 267 0.78 20.12 -13.77
N ARG A 268 -0.44 19.88 -13.29
CA ARG A 268 -1.33 20.93 -12.76
C ARG A 268 -0.75 21.63 -11.54
N TYR A 269 -0.11 20.87 -10.65
CA TYR A 269 0.37 21.39 -9.36
C TYR A 269 1.90 21.45 -9.24
N ASN A 270 2.63 21.23 -10.34
CA ASN A 270 4.10 21.18 -10.38
C ASN A 270 4.70 20.20 -9.35
N ILE A 271 4.11 19.01 -9.23
CA ILE A 271 4.59 17.96 -8.32
C ILE A 271 5.73 17.18 -8.98
N PRO A 272 6.95 17.19 -8.42
CA PRO A 272 8.08 16.41 -8.94
C PRO A 272 7.80 14.90 -8.97
N ASP A 273 8.45 14.18 -9.89
CA ASP A 273 8.25 12.73 -10.06
C ASP A 273 8.59 11.91 -8.82
N TYR A 274 9.65 12.27 -8.08
CA TYR A 274 10.02 11.63 -6.82
C TYR A 274 9.01 11.84 -5.67
N LYS A 275 7.96 12.64 -5.90
CA LYS A 275 6.85 12.79 -4.95
C LYS A 275 5.66 11.87 -5.26
N ILE A 276 5.77 10.99 -6.24
CA ILE A 276 4.73 10.01 -6.57
C ILE A 276 5.18 8.61 -6.18
N LEU A 277 4.26 7.89 -5.53
CA LEU A 277 4.42 6.48 -5.16
C LEU A 277 3.25 5.67 -5.71
N ALA A 278 3.52 4.68 -6.56
CA ALA A 278 2.59 3.57 -6.77
C ALA A 278 2.68 2.65 -5.54
N GLY A 279 1.90 2.95 -4.50
CA GLY A 279 2.00 2.35 -3.17
C GLY A 279 1.71 0.85 -3.16
N GLU A 280 0.82 0.43 -4.05
CA GLU A 280 0.52 -0.96 -4.31
C GLU A 280 0.29 -1.18 -5.80
N PHE A 281 0.83 -2.27 -6.30
CA PHE A 281 0.33 -2.91 -7.50
C PHE A 281 0.40 -4.42 -7.33
N GLY A 282 -0.53 -5.13 -7.95
CA GLY A 282 -0.58 -6.57 -7.83
C GLY A 282 -1.71 -7.20 -8.60
N GLY A 283 -1.77 -8.52 -8.51
CA GLY A 283 -2.88 -9.31 -9.00
C GLY A 283 -2.68 -10.76 -8.57
N HIS A 284 -3.74 -11.55 -8.53
CA HIS A 284 -3.62 -12.92 -8.06
C HIS A 284 -2.61 -13.69 -8.92
N ARG A 285 -1.61 -14.34 -8.30
CA ARG A 285 -0.49 -15.02 -8.96
C ARG A 285 -0.86 -16.11 -9.98
N CYS A 286 -2.13 -16.54 -9.97
CA CYS A 286 -2.68 -17.53 -10.90
C CYS A 286 -3.30 -16.90 -12.16
N SER A 287 -3.39 -15.57 -12.23
CA SER A 287 -3.87 -14.85 -13.42
C SER A 287 -2.88 -15.00 -14.56
N LYS A 288 -3.38 -15.38 -15.74
CA LYS A 288 -2.54 -15.70 -16.91
C LYS A 288 -1.87 -14.44 -17.44
N GLY A 289 -0.55 -14.47 -17.60
CA GLY A 289 0.23 -13.34 -18.12
C GLY A 289 0.54 -12.25 -17.07
N LEU A 290 0.46 -12.57 -15.78
CA LEU A 290 0.80 -11.62 -14.72
C LEU A 290 2.24 -11.11 -14.80
N GLU A 291 3.17 -11.92 -15.30
CA GLU A 291 4.55 -11.52 -15.57
C GLU A 291 4.65 -10.39 -16.62
N HIS A 292 3.76 -10.38 -17.62
CA HIS A 292 3.68 -9.30 -18.60
C HIS A 292 3.09 -8.04 -17.96
N TYR A 293 2.03 -8.21 -17.15
CA TYR A 293 1.38 -7.12 -16.41
C TYR A 293 2.36 -6.40 -15.48
N PHE A 294 3.16 -7.15 -14.71
CA PHE A 294 4.17 -6.58 -13.82
C PHE A 294 5.30 -5.89 -14.58
N ARG A 295 5.75 -6.46 -15.70
CA ARG A 295 6.78 -5.85 -16.53
C ARG A 295 6.31 -4.51 -17.10
N ASP A 296 5.07 -4.44 -17.59
CA ASP A 296 4.52 -3.23 -18.19
C ASP A 296 4.28 -2.15 -17.15
N LEU A 297 3.70 -2.47 -15.98
CA LEU A 297 3.57 -1.51 -14.87
C LEU A 297 4.92 -0.98 -14.39
N ALA A 298 5.88 -1.87 -14.10
CA ALA A 298 7.21 -1.46 -13.67
C ALA A 298 7.90 -0.59 -14.73
N SER A 299 7.76 -0.92 -16.02
CA SER A 299 8.27 -0.11 -17.11
C SER A 299 7.65 1.29 -17.15
N ILE A 300 6.33 1.42 -16.93
CA ILE A 300 5.66 2.73 -16.89
C ILE A 300 6.14 3.54 -15.67
N PHE A 301 6.23 2.93 -14.49
CA PHE A 301 6.69 3.63 -13.29
C PHE A 301 8.14 4.12 -13.43
N ASN A 302 9.02 3.28 -14.00
CA ASN A 302 10.39 3.67 -14.33
C ASN A 302 10.44 4.81 -15.36
N GLU A 303 9.62 4.74 -16.43
CA GLU A 303 9.52 5.82 -17.43
C GLU A 303 9.13 7.16 -16.78
N TYR A 304 8.24 7.12 -15.79
CA TYR A 304 7.75 8.30 -15.09
C TYR A 304 8.59 8.70 -13.87
N ASN A 305 9.69 7.99 -13.58
CA ASN A 305 10.51 8.17 -12.38
C ASN A 305 9.71 8.11 -11.07
N TRP A 306 8.64 7.31 -11.04
CA TRP A 306 7.80 7.11 -9.86
C TRP A 306 8.34 5.99 -9.00
N HIS A 307 8.25 6.16 -7.69
CA HIS A 307 8.50 5.08 -6.74
C HIS A 307 7.40 4.04 -6.80
N PHE A 308 7.69 2.79 -6.46
CA PHE A 308 6.65 1.75 -6.45
C PHE A 308 6.93 0.65 -5.43
N ALA A 309 5.86 0.06 -4.90
CA ALA A 309 5.91 -1.12 -4.06
C ALA A 309 4.89 -2.16 -4.54
N VAL A 310 5.35 -3.39 -4.75
CA VAL A 310 4.47 -4.51 -5.11
C VAL A 310 3.69 -4.98 -3.87
N TYR A 311 2.43 -5.34 -4.05
CA TYR A 311 1.63 -6.00 -3.01
C TYR A 311 1.54 -7.51 -3.29
N GLY A 312 2.07 -8.42 -2.46
CA GLY A 312 2.87 -8.23 -1.24
C GLY A 312 4.07 -9.18 -1.21
N PHE A 313 4.94 -9.05 -0.20
CA PHE A 313 6.12 -9.88 -0.03
C PHE A 313 5.90 -10.94 1.05
N ARG A 314 5.95 -12.23 0.65
CA ARG A 314 5.73 -13.38 1.53
C ARG A 314 4.43 -13.33 2.33
N GLU A 315 3.35 -12.85 1.72
CA GLU A 315 2.04 -12.68 2.38
C GLU A 315 1.61 -13.99 3.08
N ASP A 316 1.27 -13.93 4.37
CA ASP A 316 1.07 -15.08 5.26
C ASP A 316 -0.39 -15.57 5.47
N ILE A 317 -1.40 -14.89 4.93
CA ILE A 317 -2.83 -15.23 5.05
C ILE A 317 -3.46 -15.57 3.68
N TRP A 318 -2.99 -14.94 2.62
CA TRP A 318 -3.47 -14.97 1.25
C TRP A 318 -2.32 -15.23 0.28
N ASP A 319 -2.01 -16.51 0.06
CA ASP A 319 -1.00 -16.95 -0.92
C ASP A 319 -1.22 -16.43 -2.32
N GLY A 320 -2.44 -16.01 -2.67
CA GLY A 320 -2.76 -15.42 -3.96
C GLY A 320 -1.85 -14.25 -4.32
N MET A 321 -1.31 -13.56 -3.33
CA MET A 321 -0.41 -12.41 -3.51
C MET A 321 1.05 -12.70 -3.12
N ASP A 322 1.38 -13.95 -2.79
CA ASP A 322 2.75 -14.39 -2.54
C ASP A 322 3.39 -14.88 -3.85
N TYR A 323 4.00 -13.95 -4.58
CA TYR A 323 4.58 -14.21 -5.91
C TYR A 323 5.80 -15.13 -5.88
N GLU A 324 6.43 -15.36 -4.73
CA GLU A 324 7.52 -16.33 -4.61
C GLU A 324 7.03 -17.76 -4.87
N LEU A 325 5.73 -18.04 -4.76
CA LEU A 325 5.15 -19.37 -4.96
C LEU A 325 4.89 -19.73 -6.44
N GLY A 326 5.16 -18.81 -7.37
CA GLY A 326 4.83 -18.97 -8.78
C GLY A 326 3.32 -18.98 -9.05
N SER A 327 2.88 -19.57 -10.16
CA SER A 327 1.49 -19.45 -10.63
C SER A 327 0.56 -20.63 -10.32
N LYS A 328 1.06 -21.69 -9.65
CA LYS A 328 0.27 -22.88 -9.32
C LYS A 328 -0.44 -22.73 -7.98
N LYS A 329 -1.75 -22.98 -7.93
CA LYS A 329 -2.51 -23.00 -6.66
C LYS A 329 -1.86 -23.96 -5.65
N LEU A 330 -1.74 -23.52 -4.41
CA LEU A 330 -1.43 -24.43 -3.30
C LEU A 330 -2.65 -25.31 -3.03
N SER A 331 -2.44 -26.59 -2.69
CA SER A 331 -3.55 -27.44 -2.28
C SER A 331 -4.03 -27.04 -0.89
N TRP A 332 -5.32 -27.28 -0.58
CA TRP A 332 -5.86 -26.99 0.75
C TRP A 332 -5.10 -27.73 1.87
N LYS A 333 -4.62 -28.95 1.59
CA LYS A 333 -3.84 -29.75 2.54
C LYS A 333 -2.47 -29.12 2.82
N ASP A 334 -1.79 -28.63 1.79
CA ASP A 334 -0.50 -27.94 1.95
C ASP A 334 -0.69 -26.64 2.74
N TRP A 335 -1.77 -25.92 2.43
CA TRP A 335 -2.15 -24.71 3.14
C TRP A 335 -2.36 -24.95 4.64
N GLN A 336 -3.17 -25.94 4.99
CA GLN A 336 -3.40 -26.31 6.38
C GLN A 336 -2.09 -26.75 7.07
N ALA A 337 -1.23 -27.50 6.38
CA ALA A 337 0.05 -27.92 6.93
C ALA A 337 1.01 -26.73 7.16
N ILE A 338 0.96 -25.70 6.32
CA ILE A 338 1.72 -24.45 6.50
C ILE A 338 1.19 -23.67 7.71
N GLU A 339 -0.14 -23.52 7.83
CA GLU A 339 -0.77 -22.79 8.93
C GLU A 339 -0.52 -23.44 10.30
N GLU A 340 -0.52 -24.77 10.35
CA GLU A 340 -0.20 -25.54 11.55
C GLU A 340 1.33 -25.67 11.84
N GLY A 341 2.18 -25.05 11.00
CA GLY A 341 3.64 -25.10 11.15
C GLY A 341 4.26 -26.46 10.85
N ARG A 342 3.51 -27.40 10.26
CA ARG A 342 3.99 -28.73 9.85
C ARG A 342 4.78 -28.70 8.54
N MET A 343 4.65 -27.63 7.76
CA MET A 343 5.32 -27.46 6.47
C MET A 343 5.76 -26.01 6.29
N LYS A 344 6.90 -25.79 5.62
CA LYS A 344 7.29 -24.46 5.13
C LYS A 344 6.82 -24.27 3.69
N LYS A 345 6.49 -23.03 3.33
CA LYS A 345 6.24 -22.65 1.94
C LYS A 345 7.44 -23.03 1.06
N ASN A 346 7.15 -23.61 -0.10
CA ASN A 346 8.18 -23.89 -1.10
C ASN A 346 8.33 -22.68 -2.04
N TYR A 347 9.28 -21.80 -1.72
CA TYR A 347 9.56 -20.63 -2.54
C TYR A 347 10.30 -21.00 -3.83
N LEU A 348 9.83 -20.44 -4.94
CA LEU A 348 10.32 -20.64 -6.30
C LEU A 348 10.91 -19.31 -6.83
N PRO A 349 12.06 -18.83 -6.32
CA PRO A 349 12.56 -17.49 -6.62
C PRO A 349 12.90 -17.25 -8.10
N ASN A 350 13.03 -18.32 -8.90
CA ASN A 350 13.31 -18.24 -10.34
C ASN A 350 12.04 -18.34 -11.22
N ASN A 351 10.83 -18.32 -10.63
CA ASN A 351 9.59 -18.30 -11.40
C ASN A 351 9.45 -16.98 -12.20
N SER A 352 8.69 -17.03 -13.29
CA SER A 352 8.59 -15.92 -14.26
C SER A 352 8.08 -14.62 -13.64
N ILE A 353 7.10 -14.68 -12.73
CA ILE A 353 6.51 -13.50 -12.09
C ILE A 353 7.52 -12.87 -11.13
N PHE A 354 8.08 -13.67 -10.22
CA PHE A 354 9.00 -13.15 -9.19
C PHE A 354 10.34 -12.68 -9.77
N LYS A 355 10.77 -13.27 -10.89
CA LYS A 355 11.98 -12.83 -11.60
C LYS A 355 11.90 -11.36 -12.00
N ILE A 356 10.74 -10.87 -12.47
CA ILE A 356 10.54 -9.45 -12.81
C ILE A 356 10.78 -8.57 -11.58
N LEU A 357 10.19 -8.92 -10.45
CA LEU A 357 10.33 -8.14 -9.21
C LEU A 357 11.79 -8.09 -8.72
N ARG A 358 12.51 -9.22 -8.78
CA ARG A 358 13.94 -9.26 -8.41
C ARG A 358 14.83 -8.45 -9.35
N GLU A 359 14.53 -8.44 -10.65
CA GLU A 359 15.23 -7.60 -11.63
C GLU A 359 15.02 -6.11 -11.31
N GLU A 360 13.78 -5.73 -11.02
CA GLU A 360 13.46 -4.36 -10.61
C GLU A 360 14.19 -3.96 -9.33
N TRP A 361 14.10 -4.74 -8.25
CA TRP A 361 14.79 -4.46 -6.99
C TRP A 361 16.32 -4.44 -7.12
N SER A 362 16.89 -5.27 -8.00
CA SER A 362 18.35 -5.26 -8.22
C SER A 362 18.81 -4.04 -9.02
N SER A 363 17.99 -3.57 -9.97
CA SER A 363 18.34 -2.45 -10.85
C SER A 363 18.46 -1.10 -10.12
N GLN A 364 17.77 -0.90 -9.01
CA GLN A 364 17.78 0.38 -8.28
C GLN A 364 19.16 0.75 -7.69
N LEU A 365 20.03 -0.24 -7.50
CA LEU A 365 21.39 -0.03 -6.98
C LEU A 365 22.40 0.37 -8.06
N ALA A 366 22.11 0.10 -9.34
CA ALA A 366 23.03 0.36 -10.45
C ALA A 366 23.20 1.87 -10.77
N GLY A 367 22.28 2.72 -10.30
CA GLY A 367 22.35 4.17 -10.49
C GLY A 367 23.23 4.94 -9.49
N HIS A 368 23.91 4.26 -8.56
CA HIS A 368 24.80 4.89 -7.56
C HIS A 368 26.29 4.75 -7.89
N SER A 369 26.62 4.24 -9.08
CA SER A 369 27.98 4.05 -9.59
C SER A 369 28.15 4.77 -10.93
N SER A 370 28.17 6.10 -10.89
CA SER A 370 28.68 6.96 -11.96
C SER A 370 29.10 8.30 -11.39
#